data_AF-A0AAE4ALP8-F1
#
_entry.id   AF-A0AAE4ALP8-F1
#
_cell.length_a   1.000
_cell.length_b   1.000
_cell.length_c   1.000
_cell.angle_alpha   90.00
_cell.angle_beta   90.00
_cell.angle_gamma   90.00
#
_symmetry.space_group_name_H-M   'P 1'
#
loop_
_entity.id
_entity.type
_entity.pdbx_description
1 polymer ?
#
loop_
_entity_poly.entity_id
_entity_poly.type
_entity_poly.pdbx_seq_one_letter_code
_entity_poly.pdbx_strand_id
1 'polypeptide(L)'
;MAIYHLSIKIISRGKGKSAVAASAYRSGEKIKNEYDGIIHDFTRKGGIAHAEILLPQNAPQEFSDRGTLWNSVEKIEKSQNSQLAREIEIALPKELDREKQIELVREYVKENFVNVGMCADIALHDKNDGNPHAHILLTMRPFNEDTTWGAKSKKEYILDENGEKVKLKNGSYKTRKINTIDWNEQEKAEEWRKSWADITNRYLEENSIQEKVDHRSYQRQGIEQIPTIHLGVSATQMEKKGIATDRGNVNREIKHQNMILREISRRIKALLNWIRGIGKEEKIEIQNTKSTLLPKENLLSVFENLINQNADSNNADLEKYIEVYQFLKEKNITSLSELEESISALRDKNYKTTRALKDTEKKINDRVQLIDQSDEYLKHKDIYKAYTELKKSKQEDFYNEHTAEIILFESARKYLKEHLGESKTLNISQWKTEITSLKKEKKSLYSQILEIREEVEKAERVKTCIGQLQEQEKRLSQVKRLSQVKRNELEV
;
A
#
# COMPACT_ATOMS: atom_id res chain seq x y z
N MET A 1 1.66 2.38 -14.65
CA MET A 1 1.50 1.55 -13.45
C MET A 1 0.17 1.87 -12.83
N ALA A 2 -0.74 0.90 -12.87
CA ALA A 2 -1.99 0.93 -12.14
C ALA A 2 -1.74 1.13 -10.64
N ILE A 3 -2.54 1.97 -10.00
CA ILE A 3 -2.42 2.30 -8.58
C ILE A 3 -3.68 1.85 -7.87
N TYR A 4 -3.51 1.16 -6.74
CA TYR A 4 -4.63 0.88 -5.86
C TYR A 4 -4.95 2.10 -4.99
N HIS A 5 -6.17 2.62 -5.10
CA HIS A 5 -6.76 3.51 -4.10
C HIS A 5 -8.23 3.16 -3.92
N LEU A 6 -8.65 3.04 -2.67
CA LEU A 6 -10.05 3.02 -2.27
C LEU A 6 -10.16 3.70 -0.91
N SER A 7 -11.02 4.70 -0.79
CA SER A 7 -11.38 5.30 0.49
C SER A 7 -12.89 5.24 0.73
N ILE A 8 -13.27 5.11 2.01
CA ILE A 8 -14.67 5.00 2.44
C ILE A 8 -14.93 6.15 3.41
N LYS A 9 -15.93 6.97 3.10
CA LYS A 9 -16.30 8.15 3.88
C LYS A 9 -17.79 8.14 4.17
N ILE A 10 -18.19 8.76 5.28
CA ILE A 10 -19.60 9.00 5.59
C ILE A 10 -19.90 10.49 5.40
N ILE A 11 -20.94 10.78 4.64
CA ILE A 11 -21.55 12.09 4.52
C ILE A 11 -22.56 12.21 5.66
N SER A 12 -22.29 13.10 6.62
CA SER A 12 -23.11 13.24 7.83
C SER A 12 -23.50 14.69 8.06
N ARG A 13 -24.78 14.90 8.36
CA ARG A 13 -25.35 16.20 8.69
C ARG A 13 -24.70 16.80 9.94
N GLY A 14 -24.34 15.97 10.92
CA GLY A 14 -23.66 16.42 12.14
C GLY A 14 -22.24 16.96 11.90
N LYS A 15 -21.71 16.84 10.68
CA LYS A 15 -20.44 17.45 10.24
C LYS A 15 -20.66 18.58 9.22
N GLY A 16 -21.87 19.15 9.17
CA GLY A 16 -22.24 20.21 8.22
C GLY A 16 -22.29 19.76 6.76
N LYS A 17 -22.44 18.46 6.49
CA LYS A 17 -22.50 17.93 5.11
C LYS A 17 -23.94 17.63 4.68
N SER A 18 -24.22 17.81 3.40
CA SER A 18 -25.47 17.42 2.74
C SER A 18 -25.22 16.35 1.68
N ALA A 19 -26.16 15.42 1.52
CA ALA A 19 -26.14 14.44 0.43
C ALA A 19 -26.45 15.09 -0.92
N VAL A 20 -27.39 16.04 -0.96
CA VAL A 20 -27.71 16.81 -2.18
C VAL A 20 -26.51 17.63 -2.64
N ALA A 21 -25.88 18.38 -1.73
CA ALA A 21 -24.66 19.13 -2.05
C ALA A 21 -23.54 18.22 -2.53
N ALA A 22 -23.39 17.06 -1.89
CA ALA A 22 -22.36 16.11 -2.24
C ALA A 22 -22.58 15.55 -3.65
N SER A 23 -23.80 15.11 -3.95
CA SER A 23 -24.15 14.56 -5.25
C SER A 23 -24.03 15.59 -6.38
N ALA A 24 -24.57 16.81 -6.19
CA ALA A 24 -24.45 17.90 -7.15
C ALA A 24 -22.98 18.25 -7.46
N TYR A 25 -22.13 18.33 -6.43
CA TYR A 25 -20.71 18.64 -6.61
C TYR A 25 -19.95 17.58 -7.43
N ARG A 26 -20.36 16.32 -7.35
CA ARG A 26 -19.66 15.21 -8.02
C ARG A 26 -20.16 15.03 -9.44
N SER A 27 -21.45 15.18 -9.67
CA SER A 27 -22.07 15.10 -11.00
C SER A 27 -21.92 16.40 -11.82
N GLY A 28 -21.59 17.52 -11.19
CA GLY A 28 -21.55 18.83 -11.86
C GLY A 28 -22.94 19.37 -12.18
N GLU A 29 -23.93 19.00 -11.37
CA GLU A 29 -25.31 19.38 -11.59
C GLU A 29 -25.72 20.59 -10.74
N LYS A 30 -26.91 21.13 -11.04
CA LYS A 30 -27.58 22.14 -10.23
C LYS A 30 -28.77 21.51 -9.54
N ILE A 31 -28.68 21.35 -8.22
CA ILE A 31 -29.72 20.69 -7.42
C ILE A 31 -30.10 21.57 -6.23
N LYS A 32 -31.40 21.78 -6.04
CA LYS A 32 -31.93 22.42 -4.84
C LYS A 32 -32.05 21.40 -3.73
N ASN A 33 -31.50 21.70 -2.56
CA ASN A 33 -31.75 20.96 -1.34
C ASN A 33 -33.05 21.46 -0.72
N GLU A 34 -34.05 20.60 -0.65
CA GLU A 34 -35.37 20.92 -0.10
C GLU A 34 -35.36 21.04 1.43
N TYR A 35 -34.36 20.47 2.10
CA TYR A 35 -34.25 20.52 3.55
C TYR A 35 -33.89 21.91 4.09
N ASP A 36 -32.92 22.59 3.44
CA ASP A 36 -32.43 23.93 3.84
C ASP A 36 -32.77 25.03 2.83
N GLY A 37 -33.31 24.68 1.66
CA GLY A 37 -33.66 25.60 0.58
C GLY A 37 -32.49 26.05 -0.30
N ILE A 38 -31.26 25.60 -0.01
CA ILE A 38 -30.04 26.04 -0.71
C ILE A 38 -29.97 25.40 -2.10
N ILE A 39 -29.59 26.20 -3.10
CA ILE A 39 -29.30 25.70 -4.44
C ILE A 39 -27.80 25.45 -4.57
N HIS A 40 -27.42 24.20 -4.82
CA HIS A 40 -26.05 23.80 -5.09
C HIS A 40 -25.82 23.75 -6.60
N ASP A 41 -25.18 24.79 -7.15
CA ASP A 41 -24.93 24.93 -8.59
C ASP A 41 -23.45 24.66 -8.92
N PHE A 42 -23.16 23.46 -9.42
CA PHE A 42 -21.81 23.03 -9.81
C PHE A 42 -21.65 22.80 -11.32
N THR A 43 -22.53 23.39 -12.12
CA THR A 43 -22.54 23.28 -13.60
C THR A 43 -21.26 23.77 -14.27
N ARG A 44 -20.47 24.60 -13.57
CA ARG A 44 -19.17 25.10 -14.04
C ARG A 44 -18.00 24.16 -13.73
N LYS A 45 -18.24 23.03 -13.08
CA LYS A 45 -17.19 22.08 -12.71
C LYS A 45 -16.74 21.29 -13.93
N GLY A 46 -15.47 21.41 -14.28
CA GLY A 46 -14.84 20.61 -15.33
C GLY A 46 -14.29 19.26 -14.84
N GLY A 47 -14.00 18.39 -15.80
CA GLY A 47 -13.34 17.10 -15.56
C GLY A 47 -14.29 15.99 -15.07
N ILE A 48 -15.59 16.12 -15.29
CA ILE A 48 -16.55 15.03 -15.10
C ILE A 48 -16.64 14.30 -16.44
N ALA A 49 -16.26 13.02 -16.44
CA ALA A 49 -16.21 12.21 -17.65
C ALA A 49 -17.42 11.30 -17.82
N HIS A 50 -18.07 10.92 -16.72
CA HIS A 50 -19.29 10.10 -16.72
C HIS A 50 -20.05 10.30 -15.42
N ALA A 51 -21.38 10.28 -15.46
CA ALA A 51 -22.22 10.26 -14.27
C ALA A 51 -23.49 9.44 -14.53
N GLU A 52 -23.85 8.56 -13.60
CA GLU A 52 -25.06 7.75 -13.69
C GLU A 52 -25.57 7.38 -12.30
N ILE A 53 -26.83 6.95 -12.21
CA ILE A 53 -27.40 6.32 -11.00
C ILE A 53 -27.80 4.89 -11.35
N LEU A 54 -27.37 3.94 -10.54
CA LEU A 54 -27.78 2.55 -10.60
C LEU A 54 -28.72 2.26 -9.43
N LEU A 55 -29.88 1.69 -9.76
CA LEU A 55 -30.94 1.39 -8.80
C LEU A 55 -31.01 -0.12 -8.53
N PRO A 56 -31.22 -0.55 -7.27
CA PRO A 56 -31.58 -1.92 -6.97
C PRO A 56 -33.00 -2.20 -7.46
N GLN A 57 -33.35 -3.48 -7.61
CA GLN A 57 -34.64 -3.90 -8.17
C GLN A 57 -35.87 -3.35 -7.41
N ASN A 58 -35.74 -3.11 -6.11
CA ASN A 58 -36.81 -2.63 -5.23
C ASN A 58 -36.81 -1.12 -4.98
N ALA A 59 -35.95 -0.35 -5.68
CA ALA A 59 -35.97 1.11 -5.57
C ALA A 59 -37.04 1.73 -6.48
N PRO A 60 -37.66 2.85 -6.06
CA PRO A 60 -38.51 3.66 -6.93
C PRO A 60 -37.77 4.13 -8.19
N GLN A 61 -38.37 3.98 -9.37
CA GLN A 61 -37.74 4.35 -10.64
C GLN A 61 -37.42 5.85 -10.75
N GLU A 62 -38.20 6.70 -10.08
CA GLU A 62 -37.97 8.14 -9.99
C GLU A 62 -36.62 8.49 -9.33
N PHE A 63 -36.02 7.56 -8.57
CA PHE A 63 -34.68 7.77 -7.99
C PHE A 63 -33.54 7.68 -9.01
N SER A 64 -33.86 7.42 -10.28
CA SER A 64 -32.91 7.65 -11.38
C SER A 64 -32.62 9.14 -11.58
N ASP A 65 -33.49 10.04 -11.10
CA ASP A 65 -33.22 11.46 -10.97
C ASP A 65 -32.45 11.75 -9.66
N ARG A 66 -31.31 12.41 -9.80
CA ARG A 66 -30.36 12.68 -8.72
C ARG A 66 -30.94 13.60 -7.66
N GLY A 67 -31.67 14.63 -8.08
CA GLY A 67 -32.34 15.55 -7.16
C GLY A 67 -33.40 14.85 -6.33
N THR A 68 -34.21 14.01 -6.96
CA THR A 68 -35.28 13.23 -6.33
C THR A 68 -34.73 12.24 -5.32
N LEU A 69 -33.74 11.43 -5.71
CA LEU A 69 -33.10 10.46 -4.81
C LEU A 69 -32.53 11.14 -3.55
N TRP A 70 -31.66 12.14 -3.71
CA TRP A 70 -30.93 12.70 -2.58
C TRP A 70 -31.79 13.61 -1.70
N ASN A 71 -32.80 14.30 -2.24
CA ASN A 71 -33.79 15.00 -1.41
C ASN A 71 -34.66 14.02 -0.61
N SER A 72 -35.01 12.85 -1.18
CA SER A 72 -35.73 11.83 -0.41
C SER A 72 -34.92 11.31 0.78
N VAL A 73 -33.58 11.18 0.61
CA VAL A 73 -32.65 10.80 1.68
C VAL A 73 -32.58 11.89 2.76
N GLU A 74 -32.44 13.16 2.37
CA GLU A 74 -32.44 14.28 3.32
C GLU A 74 -33.74 14.34 4.14
N LYS A 75 -34.88 14.10 3.48
CA LYS A 75 -36.22 14.11 4.07
C LYS A 75 -36.46 12.98 5.08
N ILE A 76 -36.04 11.74 4.78
CA ILE A 76 -36.26 10.60 5.69
C ILE A 76 -35.33 10.63 6.91
N GLU A 77 -34.17 11.25 6.78
CA GLU A 77 -33.21 11.43 7.86
C GLU A 77 -33.58 12.62 8.75
N LYS A 78 -34.16 12.36 9.92
CA LYS A 78 -34.73 13.42 10.79
C LYS A 78 -33.78 14.04 11.80
N SER A 79 -32.63 13.44 12.07
CA SER A 79 -31.72 13.91 13.13
C SER A 79 -30.67 14.90 12.61
N GLN A 80 -30.28 15.88 13.41
CA GLN A 80 -29.14 16.76 13.12
C GLN A 80 -27.83 15.97 12.93
N ASN A 81 -27.71 14.79 13.54
CA ASN A 81 -26.53 13.92 13.45
C ASN A 81 -26.70 12.76 12.47
N SER A 82 -27.71 12.80 11.59
CA SER A 82 -27.95 11.74 10.61
C SER A 82 -26.75 11.50 9.70
N GLN A 83 -26.50 10.23 9.40
CA GLN A 83 -25.60 9.80 8.33
C GLN A 83 -26.43 9.66 7.05
N LEU A 84 -26.13 10.49 6.06
CA LEU A 84 -26.98 10.68 4.88
C LEU A 84 -26.59 9.69 3.77
N ALA A 85 -25.29 9.61 3.49
CA ALA A 85 -24.74 8.75 2.44
C ALA A 85 -23.40 8.16 2.87
N ARG A 86 -23.04 7.03 2.25
CA ARG A 86 -21.66 6.52 2.23
C ARG A 86 -21.04 6.91 0.90
N GLU A 87 -19.78 7.31 0.90
CA GLU A 87 -19.01 7.60 -0.30
C GLU A 87 -17.86 6.59 -0.41
N ILE A 88 -17.74 5.94 -1.56
CA ILE A 88 -16.58 5.18 -1.98
C ILE A 88 -15.85 6.00 -3.05
N GLU A 89 -14.57 6.25 -2.84
CA GLU A 89 -13.70 6.93 -3.81
C GLU A 89 -12.61 5.96 -4.25
N ILE A 90 -12.53 5.70 -5.55
CA ILE A 90 -11.62 4.71 -6.16
C ILE A 90 -10.76 5.36 -7.24
N ALA A 91 -9.47 5.02 -7.27
CA ALA A 91 -8.62 5.37 -8.41
C ALA A 91 -8.84 4.39 -9.56
N LEU A 92 -8.81 4.89 -10.79
CA LEU A 92 -9.00 4.10 -11.99
C LEU A 92 -7.66 3.84 -12.69
N PRO A 93 -7.45 2.65 -13.27
CA PRO A 93 -6.27 2.42 -14.09
C PRO A 93 -6.30 3.31 -15.32
N LYS A 94 -5.31 4.19 -15.45
CA LYS A 94 -5.16 5.07 -16.62
C LYS A 94 -4.76 4.31 -17.88
N GLU A 95 -4.32 3.06 -17.71
CA GLU A 95 -3.97 2.13 -18.77
C GLU A 95 -5.20 1.58 -19.50
N LEU A 96 -6.38 1.62 -18.86
CA LEU A 96 -7.65 1.30 -19.49
C LEU A 96 -8.22 2.53 -20.20
N ASP A 97 -8.85 2.32 -21.36
CA ASP A 97 -9.63 3.36 -22.01
C ASP A 97 -10.87 3.75 -21.18
N ARG A 98 -11.55 4.82 -21.60
CA ARG A 98 -12.69 5.37 -20.88
C ARG A 98 -13.85 4.38 -20.76
N GLU A 99 -14.15 3.65 -21.84
CA GLU A 99 -15.29 2.73 -21.88
C GLU A 99 -15.05 1.58 -20.90
N LYS A 100 -13.84 1.01 -20.90
CA LYS A 100 -13.42 -0.01 -19.94
C LYS A 100 -13.38 0.49 -18.50
N GLN A 101 -12.98 1.74 -18.27
CA GLN A 101 -13.09 2.34 -16.94
C GLN A 101 -14.54 2.43 -16.45
N ILE A 102 -15.48 2.81 -17.32
CA ILE A 102 -16.91 2.89 -16.97
C ILE A 102 -17.48 1.50 -16.70
N GLU A 103 -17.18 0.52 -17.56
CA GLU A 103 -17.59 -0.88 -17.38
C GLU A 103 -17.08 -1.46 -16.06
N LEU A 104 -15.79 -1.29 -15.77
CA LEU A 104 -15.15 -1.69 -14.52
C LEU A 104 -15.88 -1.13 -13.28
N VAL A 105 -16.15 0.18 -13.26
CA VAL A 105 -16.84 0.83 -12.14
C VAL A 105 -18.28 0.31 -12.03
N ARG A 106 -19.00 0.19 -13.14
CA ARG A 106 -20.38 -0.28 -13.17
C ARG A 106 -20.51 -1.71 -12.65
N GLU A 107 -19.61 -2.59 -13.05
CA GLU A 107 -19.59 -3.98 -12.58
C GLU A 107 -19.29 -4.04 -11.08
N TYR A 108 -18.23 -3.37 -10.63
CA TYR A 108 -17.91 -3.27 -9.20
C TYR A 108 -19.08 -2.75 -8.37
N VAL A 109 -19.74 -1.68 -8.82
CA VAL A 109 -20.86 -1.08 -8.11
C VAL A 109 -22.08 -2.00 -8.08
N LYS A 110 -22.37 -2.69 -9.19
CA LYS A 110 -23.47 -3.65 -9.25
C LYS A 110 -23.27 -4.80 -8.28
N GLU A 111 -22.12 -5.45 -8.34
CA GLU A 111 -21.80 -6.63 -7.52
C GLU A 111 -21.79 -6.31 -6.02
N ASN A 112 -21.20 -5.18 -5.62
CA ASN A 112 -20.93 -4.89 -4.21
C ASN A 112 -22.03 -4.09 -3.50
N PHE A 113 -22.84 -3.32 -4.23
CA PHE A 113 -23.76 -2.34 -3.63
C PHE A 113 -25.18 -2.47 -4.15
N VAL A 114 -25.38 -2.48 -5.47
CA VAL A 114 -26.74 -2.47 -6.05
C VAL A 114 -27.43 -3.80 -5.80
N ASN A 115 -26.74 -4.93 -6.01
CA ASN A 115 -27.31 -6.26 -5.81
C ASN A 115 -27.69 -6.53 -4.34
N VAL A 116 -27.12 -5.79 -3.38
CA VAL A 116 -27.44 -5.88 -1.95
C VAL A 116 -28.40 -4.79 -1.48
N GLY A 117 -28.99 -4.01 -2.40
CA GLY A 117 -30.12 -3.11 -2.14
C GLY A 117 -29.78 -1.63 -1.97
N MET A 118 -28.55 -1.18 -2.28
CA MET A 118 -28.19 0.24 -2.26
C MET A 118 -28.48 0.91 -3.61
N CYS A 119 -28.99 2.15 -3.60
CA CYS A 119 -28.84 2.99 -4.80
C CYS A 119 -27.41 3.50 -4.85
N ALA A 120 -26.82 3.52 -6.04
CA ALA A 120 -25.45 3.96 -6.26
C ALA A 120 -25.38 5.08 -7.29
N ASP A 121 -24.88 6.23 -6.85
CA ASP A 121 -24.72 7.46 -7.62
C ASP A 121 -23.25 7.61 -8.00
N ILE A 122 -22.94 7.32 -9.25
CA ILE A 122 -21.57 7.25 -9.78
C ILE A 122 -21.25 8.58 -10.46
N ALA A 123 -20.06 9.10 -10.18
CA ALA A 123 -19.45 10.20 -10.92
C ALA A 123 -17.97 9.93 -11.14
N LEU A 124 -17.57 9.77 -12.40
CA LEU A 124 -16.21 9.52 -12.83
C LEU A 124 -15.55 10.86 -13.19
N HIS A 125 -14.43 11.16 -12.55
CA HIS A 125 -13.66 12.38 -12.78
C HIS A 125 -12.33 12.07 -13.47
N ASP A 126 -12.00 12.89 -14.46
CA ASP A 126 -10.69 12.93 -15.09
C ASP A 126 -10.38 14.34 -15.59
N LYS A 127 -9.28 14.90 -15.08
CA LYS A 127 -8.78 16.23 -15.46
C LYS A 127 -7.60 16.14 -16.43
N ASN A 128 -7.33 14.95 -16.97
CA ASN A 128 -6.14 14.63 -17.76
C ASN A 128 -4.84 14.92 -17.00
N ASP A 129 -4.86 14.82 -15.67
CA ASP A 129 -3.71 15.05 -14.79
C ASP A 129 -2.99 13.76 -14.38
N GLY A 130 -3.41 12.63 -14.96
CA GLY A 130 -2.91 11.29 -14.71
C GLY A 130 -3.55 10.57 -13.53
N ASN A 131 -4.63 11.12 -12.94
CA ASN A 131 -5.33 10.54 -11.79
C ASN A 131 -6.86 10.43 -12.01
N PRO A 132 -7.32 9.64 -12.99
CA PRO A 132 -8.75 9.35 -13.13
C PRO A 132 -9.26 8.61 -11.89
N HIS A 133 -10.42 9.01 -11.39
CA HIS A 133 -11.04 8.42 -10.19
C HIS A 133 -12.56 8.46 -10.29
N ALA A 134 -13.25 7.61 -9.53
CA ALA A 134 -14.70 7.65 -9.41
C ALA A 134 -15.12 7.90 -7.97
N HIS A 135 -16.14 8.75 -7.81
CA HIS A 135 -16.93 8.90 -6.60
C HIS A 135 -18.21 8.07 -6.74
N ILE A 136 -18.52 7.26 -5.73
CA ILE A 136 -19.73 6.43 -5.67
C ILE A 136 -20.45 6.79 -4.38
N LEU A 137 -21.56 7.53 -4.47
CA LEU A 137 -22.43 7.79 -3.33
C LEU A 137 -23.46 6.68 -3.19
N LEU A 138 -23.58 6.14 -1.99
CA LEU A 138 -24.41 4.99 -1.66
C LEU A 138 -25.46 5.38 -0.62
N THR A 139 -26.69 4.95 -0.84
CA THR A 139 -27.76 5.09 0.16
C THR A 139 -27.43 4.22 1.38
N MET A 140 -27.90 4.66 2.56
CA MET A 140 -27.62 3.97 3.82
C MET A 140 -28.86 3.30 4.43
N ARG A 141 -29.98 3.30 3.71
CA ARG A 141 -31.23 2.65 4.11
C ARG A 141 -31.61 1.61 3.05
N PRO A 142 -32.11 0.43 3.48
CA PRO A 142 -32.74 -0.49 2.56
C PRO A 142 -34.12 0.05 2.14
N PHE A 143 -34.71 -0.58 1.13
CA PHE A 143 -36.12 -0.42 0.79
C PHE A 143 -36.96 -1.55 1.41
N ASN A 144 -38.19 -1.22 1.80
CA ASN A 144 -39.22 -2.20 2.13
C ASN A 144 -39.84 -2.78 0.85
N GLU A 145 -40.68 -3.81 0.99
CA GLU A 145 -41.40 -4.43 -0.15
C GLU A 145 -42.29 -3.44 -0.90
N ASP A 146 -42.84 -2.44 -0.19
CA ASP A 146 -43.67 -1.37 -0.76
C ASP A 146 -42.85 -0.23 -1.39
N THR A 147 -41.54 -0.43 -1.59
CA THR A 147 -40.57 0.53 -2.14
C THR A 147 -40.29 1.75 -1.25
N THR A 148 -40.87 1.83 -0.05
CA THR A 148 -40.56 2.92 0.90
C THR A 148 -39.22 2.70 1.62
N TRP A 149 -38.67 3.76 2.20
CA TRP A 149 -37.43 3.66 2.98
C TRP A 149 -37.59 2.80 4.25
N GLY A 150 -36.76 1.76 4.35
CA GLY A 150 -36.66 0.91 5.53
C GLY A 150 -35.90 1.54 6.69
N ALA A 151 -36.05 0.93 7.87
CA ALA A 151 -35.25 1.29 9.04
C ALA A 151 -33.81 0.80 8.88
N LYS A 152 -32.82 1.59 9.34
CA LYS A 152 -31.39 1.18 9.40
C LYS A 152 -31.10 0.17 10.51
N SER A 153 -31.92 0.19 11.55
CA SER A 153 -31.75 -0.62 12.74
C SER A 153 -33.05 -0.71 13.51
N LYS A 154 -33.22 -1.83 14.23
CA LYS A 154 -34.28 -2.03 15.21
C LYS A 154 -33.69 -2.10 16.63
N LYS A 155 -34.55 -1.85 17.62
CA LYS A 155 -34.21 -2.07 19.03
C LYS A 155 -34.73 -3.44 19.44
N GLU A 156 -33.88 -4.22 20.09
CA GLU A 156 -34.25 -5.52 20.66
C GLU A 156 -34.02 -5.49 22.18
N TYR A 157 -34.96 -6.06 22.94
CA TYR A 157 -34.83 -6.16 24.40
C TYR A 157 -33.88 -7.29 24.76
N ILE A 158 -33.02 -7.07 25.76
CA ILE A 158 -32.16 -8.12 26.32
C ILE A 158 -32.98 -8.89 27.35
N LEU A 159 -33.04 -10.21 27.17
CA LEU A 159 -33.73 -11.12 28.06
C LEU A 159 -32.74 -11.79 29.05
N ASP A 160 -33.21 -12.14 30.24
CA ASP A 160 -32.48 -12.96 31.20
C ASP A 160 -32.65 -14.47 30.93
N GLU A 161 -32.09 -15.31 31.80
CA GLU A 161 -32.14 -16.78 31.69
C GLU A 161 -33.57 -17.35 31.70
N ASN A 162 -34.54 -16.59 32.20
CA ASN A 162 -35.96 -16.98 32.27
C ASN A 162 -36.77 -16.40 31.10
N GLY A 163 -36.14 -15.66 30.18
CA GLY A 163 -36.82 -14.99 29.07
C GLY A 163 -37.49 -13.66 29.44
N GLU A 164 -37.27 -13.13 30.65
CA GLU A 164 -37.82 -11.84 31.06
C GLU A 164 -36.94 -10.67 30.66
N LYS A 165 -37.53 -9.50 30.38
CA LYS A 165 -36.79 -8.30 29.97
C LYS A 165 -35.95 -7.77 31.13
N VAL A 166 -34.64 -7.67 30.93
CA VAL A 166 -33.71 -7.14 31.94
C VAL A 166 -34.02 -5.67 32.22
N LYS A 167 -34.31 -5.32 33.47
CA LYS A 167 -34.48 -3.92 33.91
C LYS A 167 -33.14 -3.32 34.36
N LEU A 168 -32.92 -2.06 33.99
CA LEU A 168 -31.83 -1.22 34.48
C LEU A 168 -32.21 -0.58 35.82
N LYS A 169 -31.21 -0.08 36.56
CA LYS A 169 -31.40 0.59 37.86
C LYS A 169 -32.37 1.78 37.81
N ASN A 170 -32.54 2.41 36.64
CA ASN A 170 -33.46 3.53 36.41
C ASN A 170 -34.89 3.08 36.03
N GLY A 171 -35.21 1.79 36.08
CA GLY A 171 -36.51 1.23 35.74
C GLY A 171 -36.76 0.99 34.24
N SER A 172 -35.88 1.46 33.35
CA SER A 172 -35.98 1.19 31.91
C SER A 172 -35.46 -0.19 31.54
N TYR A 173 -35.96 -0.78 30.46
CA TYR A 173 -35.48 -2.08 29.99
C TYR A 173 -34.18 -1.95 29.19
N LYS A 174 -33.24 -2.87 29.43
CA LYS A 174 -31.99 -2.98 28.70
C LYS A 174 -32.30 -3.40 27.25
N THR A 175 -31.76 -2.65 26.29
CA THR A 175 -31.95 -2.93 24.86
C THR A 175 -30.61 -2.96 24.16
N ARG A 176 -30.55 -3.68 23.03
CA ARG A 176 -29.46 -3.62 22.07
C ARG A 176 -29.97 -3.13 20.73
N LYS A 177 -29.13 -2.36 20.03
CA LYS A 177 -29.38 -1.96 18.64
C LYS A 177 -28.96 -3.11 17.73
N ILE A 178 -29.84 -3.51 16.82
CA ILE A 178 -29.56 -4.49 15.78
C ILE A 178 -29.72 -3.80 14.44
N ASN A 179 -28.69 -3.84 13.60
CA ASN A 179 -28.80 -3.32 12.24
C ASN A 179 -29.73 -4.24 11.44
N THR A 180 -30.56 -3.66 10.58
CA THR A 180 -31.47 -4.42 9.71
C THR A 180 -30.76 -5.02 8.50
N ILE A 181 -29.55 -4.54 8.24
CA ILE A 181 -28.67 -4.86 7.10
C ILE A 181 -27.21 -4.83 7.59
N ASP A 182 -26.35 -5.60 6.93
CA ASP A 182 -24.94 -5.80 7.27
C ASP A 182 -24.00 -4.74 6.67
N TRP A 183 -24.53 -3.76 5.94
CA TRP A 183 -23.75 -2.76 5.19
C TRP A 183 -22.76 -1.93 6.05
N ASN A 184 -22.92 -1.94 7.37
CA ASN A 184 -22.08 -1.21 8.32
C ASN A 184 -21.22 -2.12 9.20
N GLU A 185 -21.20 -3.42 8.93
CA GLU A 185 -20.30 -4.36 9.61
C GLU A 185 -18.84 -4.07 9.26
N GLN A 186 -17.93 -4.36 10.19
CA GLN A 186 -16.53 -3.97 10.09
C GLN A 186 -15.82 -4.67 8.91
N GLU A 187 -16.24 -5.89 8.57
CA GLU A 187 -15.64 -6.73 7.54
C GLU A 187 -15.94 -6.22 6.11
N LYS A 188 -17.07 -5.54 5.91
CA LYS A 188 -17.47 -4.98 4.59
C LYS A 188 -16.41 -4.09 3.97
N ALA A 189 -15.70 -3.31 4.78
CA ALA A 189 -14.64 -2.45 4.27
C ALA A 189 -13.51 -3.26 3.61
N GLU A 190 -13.17 -4.43 4.16
CA GLU A 190 -12.16 -5.31 3.59
C GLU A 190 -12.70 -6.05 2.36
N GLU A 191 -13.94 -6.53 2.41
CA GLU A 191 -14.62 -7.18 1.28
C GLU A 191 -14.66 -6.27 0.05
N TRP A 192 -15.14 -5.04 0.20
CA TRP A 192 -15.25 -4.07 -0.90
C TRP A 192 -13.90 -3.67 -1.47
N ARG A 193 -12.86 -3.61 -0.61
CA ARG A 193 -11.48 -3.34 -1.03
C ARG A 193 -10.89 -4.50 -1.83
N LYS A 194 -11.09 -5.73 -1.34
CA LYS A 194 -10.67 -6.93 -2.04
C LYS A 194 -11.38 -7.05 -3.39
N SER A 195 -12.70 -6.90 -3.42
CA SER A 195 -13.48 -6.96 -4.67
C SER A 195 -13.01 -5.91 -5.68
N TRP A 196 -12.74 -4.67 -5.25
CA TRP A 196 -12.21 -3.65 -6.17
C TRP A 196 -10.87 -4.08 -6.79
N ALA A 197 -9.94 -4.61 -5.99
CA ALA A 197 -8.67 -5.12 -6.49
C ALA A 197 -8.85 -6.28 -7.46
N ASP A 198 -9.71 -7.25 -7.13
CA ASP A 198 -9.94 -8.45 -7.92
C ASP A 198 -10.56 -8.13 -9.29
N ILE A 199 -11.61 -7.30 -9.32
CA ILE A 199 -12.26 -6.87 -10.58
C ILE A 199 -11.30 -6.00 -11.40
N THR A 200 -10.58 -5.06 -10.76
CA THR A 200 -9.59 -4.23 -11.47
C THR A 200 -8.51 -5.10 -12.12
N ASN A 201 -7.97 -6.09 -11.40
CA ASN A 201 -6.96 -7.00 -11.95
C ASN A 201 -7.48 -7.83 -13.12
N ARG A 202 -8.75 -8.28 -13.05
CA ARG A 202 -9.38 -8.98 -14.16
C ARG A 202 -9.50 -8.10 -15.40
N TYR A 203 -9.96 -6.85 -15.26
CA TYR A 203 -10.02 -5.91 -16.38
C TYR A 203 -8.64 -5.61 -16.97
N LEU A 204 -7.61 -5.46 -16.13
CA LEU A 204 -6.24 -5.27 -16.60
C LEU A 204 -5.77 -6.48 -17.43
N GLU A 205 -6.00 -7.69 -16.93
CA GLU A 205 -5.63 -8.94 -17.61
C GLU A 205 -6.39 -9.15 -18.93
N GLU A 206 -7.71 -8.93 -18.95
CA GLU A 206 -8.55 -9.01 -20.16
C GLU A 206 -8.12 -8.03 -21.26
N ASN A 207 -7.50 -6.90 -20.87
CA ASN A 207 -6.96 -5.91 -21.79
C ASN A 207 -5.44 -6.07 -22.02
N SER A 208 -4.88 -7.25 -21.72
CA SER A 208 -3.46 -7.58 -21.91
C SER A 208 -2.47 -6.66 -21.18
N ILE A 209 -2.90 -6.06 -20.07
CA ILE A 209 -2.07 -5.21 -19.20
C ILE A 209 -1.51 -6.08 -18.07
N GLN A 210 -0.18 -6.10 -17.93
CA GLN A 210 0.51 -6.99 -16.99
C GLN A 210 0.51 -6.46 -15.55
N GLU A 211 0.28 -5.17 -15.35
CA GLU A 211 0.19 -4.58 -14.02
C GLU A 211 -0.94 -5.18 -13.19
N LYS A 212 -0.69 -5.31 -11.89
CA LYS A 212 -1.69 -5.73 -10.91
C LYS A 212 -1.72 -4.77 -9.73
N VAL A 213 -2.90 -4.61 -9.16
CA VAL A 213 -3.18 -3.86 -7.94
C VAL A 213 -3.48 -4.81 -6.79
N ASP A 214 -3.17 -4.39 -5.56
CA ASP A 214 -3.49 -5.16 -4.36
C ASP A 214 -3.96 -4.19 -3.27
N HIS A 215 -5.09 -4.55 -2.63
CA HIS A 215 -5.73 -3.72 -1.61
C HIS A 215 -5.00 -3.72 -0.27
N ARG A 216 -4.13 -4.71 -0.05
CA ARG A 216 -3.37 -4.94 1.17
C ARG A 216 -2.12 -4.06 1.16
N SER A 217 -1.64 -3.71 2.36
CA SER A 217 -0.34 -3.04 2.47
C SER A 217 0.80 -3.97 2.03
N TYR A 218 1.95 -3.40 1.64
CA TYR A 218 3.15 -4.18 1.35
C TYR A 218 3.51 -5.15 2.49
N GLN A 219 3.29 -4.76 3.75
CA GLN A 219 3.48 -5.64 4.90
C GLN A 219 2.58 -6.88 4.85
N ARG A 220 1.29 -6.72 4.56
CA ARG A 220 0.34 -7.83 4.44
C ARG A 220 0.58 -8.70 3.20
N GLN A 221 1.26 -8.16 2.18
CA GLN A 221 1.70 -8.90 1.00
C GLN A 221 3.04 -9.63 1.22
N GLY A 222 3.77 -9.36 2.32
CA GLY A 222 5.13 -9.85 2.52
C GLY A 222 6.16 -9.20 1.59
N ILE A 223 5.84 -8.01 1.03
CA ILE A 223 6.74 -7.25 0.18
C ILE A 223 7.61 -6.34 1.06
N GLU A 224 8.90 -6.59 1.00
CA GLU A 224 9.92 -5.80 1.69
C GLU A 224 10.27 -4.54 0.89
N GLN A 225 9.33 -3.59 0.89
CA GLN A 225 9.48 -2.28 0.30
C GLN A 225 9.17 -1.18 1.32
N ILE A 226 10.00 -0.15 1.34
CA ILE A 226 9.80 1.06 2.12
C ILE A 226 8.69 1.89 1.43
N PRO A 227 7.58 2.21 2.12
CA PRO A 227 6.50 2.99 1.54
C PRO A 227 6.91 4.44 1.34
N THR A 228 6.54 5.03 0.21
CA THR A 228 6.68 6.47 -0.03
C THR A 228 5.72 7.26 0.85
N ILE A 229 6.07 8.50 1.17
CA ILE A 229 5.20 9.43 1.88
C ILE A 229 4.25 10.16 0.93
N HIS A 230 3.04 10.47 1.40
CA HIS A 230 2.10 11.25 0.63
C HIS A 230 2.60 12.70 0.49
N LEU A 231 2.79 13.17 -0.75
CA LEU A 231 3.31 14.52 -1.01
C LEU A 231 2.34 15.61 -0.53
N GLY A 232 1.06 15.43 -0.78
CA GLY A 232 0.04 16.49 -0.63
C GLY A 232 -0.02 17.39 -1.85
N VAL A 233 -1.10 18.17 -1.94
CA VAL A 233 -1.43 18.98 -3.14
C VAL A 233 -0.36 20.01 -3.44
N SER A 234 0.04 20.81 -2.45
CA SER A 234 1.05 21.87 -2.63
C SER A 234 2.39 21.32 -3.13
N ALA A 235 2.92 20.29 -2.47
CA ALA A 235 4.19 19.68 -2.88
C ALA A 235 4.09 19.06 -4.29
N THR A 236 2.96 18.41 -4.62
CA THR A 236 2.74 17.86 -5.96
C THR A 236 2.74 18.95 -7.03
N GLN A 237 2.12 20.11 -6.77
CA GLN A 237 2.11 21.23 -7.70
C GLN A 237 3.50 21.85 -7.89
N MET A 238 4.29 21.98 -6.83
CA MET A 238 5.68 22.45 -6.90
C MET A 238 6.55 21.49 -7.74
N GLU A 239 6.48 20.19 -7.46
CA GLU A 239 7.23 19.16 -8.21
C GLU A 239 6.82 19.13 -9.69
N LYS A 240 5.53 19.32 -10.02
CA LYS A 240 5.06 19.45 -11.42
C LYS A 240 5.68 20.65 -12.15
N LYS A 241 6.07 21.71 -11.43
CA LYS A 241 6.77 22.88 -11.97
C LYS A 241 8.30 22.72 -11.98
N GLY A 242 8.82 21.53 -11.64
CA GLY A 242 10.26 21.27 -11.56
C GLY A 242 10.91 21.79 -10.28
N ILE A 243 10.13 22.23 -9.28
CA ILE A 243 10.66 22.71 -8.00
C ILE A 243 10.71 21.52 -7.04
N ALA A 244 11.93 21.14 -6.64
CA ALA A 244 12.13 20.07 -5.69
C ALA A 244 11.62 20.44 -4.29
N THR A 245 10.96 19.51 -3.64
CA THR A 245 10.38 19.62 -2.30
C THR A 245 11.03 18.63 -1.35
N ASP A 246 11.01 18.92 -0.05
CA ASP A 246 11.56 18.02 0.96
C ASP A 246 10.88 16.64 0.93
N ARG A 247 9.54 16.62 0.81
CA ARG A 247 8.78 15.36 0.69
C ARG A 247 9.10 14.62 -0.62
N GLY A 248 9.31 15.35 -1.71
CA GLY A 248 9.76 14.76 -2.98
C GLY A 248 11.15 14.16 -2.89
N ASN A 249 12.08 14.82 -2.20
CA ASN A 249 13.44 14.32 -1.95
C ASN A 249 13.42 13.03 -1.13
N VAL A 250 12.61 12.97 -0.07
CA VAL A 250 12.39 11.74 0.71
C VAL A 250 11.86 10.62 -0.18
N ASN A 251 10.88 10.89 -1.05
CA ASN A 251 10.35 9.88 -1.96
C ASN A 251 11.36 9.44 -3.04
N ARG A 252 12.21 10.33 -3.55
CA ARG A 252 13.31 9.98 -4.47
C ARG A 252 14.31 9.05 -3.78
N GLU A 253 14.71 9.37 -2.55
CA GLU A 253 15.58 8.53 -1.73
C GLU A 253 14.97 7.15 -1.49
N ILE A 254 13.71 7.09 -1.03
CA ILE A 254 13.00 5.82 -0.80
C ILE A 254 12.94 4.97 -2.08
N LYS A 255 12.71 5.58 -3.25
CA LYS A 255 12.72 4.88 -4.55
C LYS A 255 14.10 4.29 -4.86
N HIS A 256 15.17 5.05 -4.63
CA HIS A 256 16.54 4.59 -4.82
C HIS A 256 16.89 3.42 -3.88
N GLN A 257 16.56 3.55 -2.59
CA GLN A 257 16.77 2.49 -1.60
C GLN A 257 16.02 1.21 -1.97
N ASN A 258 14.74 1.33 -2.37
CA ASN A 258 13.94 0.19 -2.81
C ASN A 258 14.51 -0.50 -4.06
N MET A 259 15.12 0.24 -4.99
CA MET A 259 15.79 -0.34 -6.15
C MET A 259 16.94 -1.25 -5.70
N ILE A 260 17.79 -0.79 -4.78
CA ILE A 260 18.91 -1.56 -4.22
C ILE A 260 18.40 -2.79 -3.45
N LEU A 261 17.37 -2.64 -2.62
CA LEU A 261 16.79 -3.75 -1.85
C LEU A 261 16.24 -4.87 -2.74
N ARG A 262 15.58 -4.51 -3.85
CA ARG A 262 15.11 -5.48 -4.87
C ARG A 262 16.28 -6.15 -5.58
N GLU A 263 17.33 -5.39 -5.88
CA GLU A 263 18.53 -5.92 -6.51
C GLU A 263 19.20 -6.98 -5.63
N ILE A 264 19.47 -6.66 -4.37
CA ILE A 264 20.09 -7.59 -3.40
C ILE A 264 19.25 -8.86 -3.29
N SER A 265 17.93 -8.72 -3.07
CA SER A 265 17.02 -9.87 -2.94
C SER A 265 17.04 -10.77 -4.18
N ARG A 266 17.09 -10.18 -5.39
CA ARG A 266 17.17 -10.93 -6.64
C ARG A 266 18.52 -11.66 -6.80
N ARG A 267 19.62 -11.00 -6.48
CA ARG A 267 20.98 -11.58 -6.56
C ARG A 267 21.14 -12.76 -5.60
N ILE A 268 20.72 -12.60 -4.35
CA ILE A 268 20.67 -13.68 -3.35
C ILE A 268 19.83 -14.86 -3.85
N LYS A 269 18.63 -14.60 -4.39
CA LYS A 269 17.76 -15.66 -4.94
C LYS A 269 18.44 -16.41 -6.10
N ALA A 270 19.12 -15.70 -6.99
CA ALA A 270 19.84 -16.28 -8.11
C ALA A 270 21.03 -17.15 -7.66
N LEU A 271 21.77 -16.71 -6.63
CA LEU A 271 22.86 -17.49 -6.02
C LEU A 271 22.35 -18.78 -5.39
N LEU A 272 21.33 -18.72 -4.55
CA LEU A 272 20.75 -19.91 -3.90
C LEU A 272 20.18 -20.90 -4.92
N ASN A 273 19.55 -20.41 -5.98
CA ASN A 273 19.07 -21.27 -7.06
C ASN A 273 20.21 -21.94 -7.84
N TRP A 274 21.33 -21.24 -8.02
CA TRP A 274 22.52 -21.79 -8.67
C TRP A 274 23.17 -22.91 -7.84
N ILE A 275 23.39 -22.71 -6.53
CA ILE A 275 23.96 -23.76 -5.67
C ILE A 275 23.08 -25.01 -5.66
N ARG A 276 21.76 -24.82 -5.53
CA ARG A 276 20.79 -25.93 -5.62
C ARG A 276 20.78 -26.62 -6.98
N GLY A 277 21.14 -25.91 -8.05
CA GLY A 277 21.32 -26.48 -9.40
C GLY A 277 22.50 -27.43 -9.47
N ILE A 278 23.66 -27.02 -8.95
CA ILE A 278 24.88 -27.85 -8.90
C ILE A 278 24.59 -29.18 -8.19
N GLY A 279 23.97 -29.16 -7.02
CA GLY A 279 23.65 -30.38 -6.27
C GLY A 279 22.67 -31.34 -6.97
N LYS A 280 21.92 -30.86 -7.98
CA LYS A 280 21.09 -31.73 -8.84
C LYS A 280 21.90 -32.35 -9.97
N GLU A 281 22.77 -31.58 -10.62
CA GLU A 281 23.65 -32.06 -11.69
C GLU A 281 24.60 -33.16 -11.17
N GLU A 282 25.21 -32.96 -10.00
CA GLU A 282 26.06 -33.96 -9.34
C GLU A 282 25.33 -35.28 -9.09
N LYS A 283 24.08 -35.23 -8.59
CA LYS A 283 23.28 -36.44 -8.34
C LYS A 283 22.97 -37.22 -9.61
N ILE A 284 22.74 -36.52 -10.73
CA ILE A 284 22.45 -37.14 -12.03
C ILE A 284 23.73 -37.76 -12.62
N GLU A 285 24.88 -37.08 -12.52
CA GLU A 285 26.15 -37.61 -13.02
C GLU A 285 26.70 -38.78 -12.21
N ILE A 286 26.56 -38.78 -10.88
CA ILE A 286 26.93 -39.91 -10.02
C ILE A 286 26.11 -41.18 -10.38
N GLN A 287 24.86 -41.01 -10.81
CA GLN A 287 24.02 -42.12 -11.27
C GLN A 287 24.42 -42.65 -12.65
N ASN A 288 24.90 -41.78 -13.54
CA ASN A 288 25.18 -42.14 -14.95
C ASN A 288 26.63 -42.53 -15.21
N THR A 289 27.59 -42.03 -14.43
CA THR A 289 29.03 -42.24 -14.62
C THR A 289 29.68 -42.24 -13.24
N LYS A 290 30.41 -43.28 -12.86
CA LYS A 290 31.23 -43.32 -11.61
C LYS A 290 32.43 -42.33 -11.65
N SER A 291 32.21 -41.09 -12.09
CA SER A 291 33.18 -40.01 -12.21
C SER A 291 32.64 -38.82 -11.42
N THR A 292 33.36 -38.44 -10.36
CA THR A 292 33.11 -37.24 -9.56
C THR A 292 33.52 -36.00 -10.35
N LEU A 293 32.58 -35.08 -10.60
CA LEU A 293 32.80 -33.82 -11.34
C LEU A 293 33.08 -32.60 -10.46
N LEU A 294 33.09 -32.81 -9.15
CA LEU A 294 33.78 -31.97 -8.20
C LEU A 294 34.59 -32.93 -7.33
N PRO A 295 35.87 -32.68 -7.09
CA PRO A 295 36.49 -33.36 -5.98
C PRO A 295 35.70 -32.91 -4.72
N LYS A 296 35.56 -33.78 -3.72
CA LYS A 296 35.20 -33.36 -2.35
C LYS A 296 36.29 -32.48 -1.71
N GLU A 297 37.04 -31.76 -2.53
CA GLU A 297 38.15 -30.92 -2.14
C GLU A 297 37.62 -29.64 -1.52
N ASN A 298 38.35 -29.20 -0.51
CA ASN A 298 38.10 -27.98 0.19
C ASN A 298 38.24 -26.80 -0.79
N LEU A 299 37.21 -25.96 -0.93
CA LEU A 299 37.22 -24.79 -1.82
C LEU A 299 38.45 -23.90 -1.58
N LEU A 300 38.90 -23.74 -0.33
CA LEU A 300 40.12 -22.98 -0.02
C LEU A 300 41.34 -23.60 -0.70
N SER A 301 41.48 -24.93 -0.63
CA SER A 301 42.60 -25.63 -1.25
C SER A 301 42.56 -25.53 -2.78
N VAL A 302 41.37 -25.58 -3.38
CA VAL A 302 41.19 -25.40 -4.83
C VAL A 302 41.69 -24.01 -5.26
N PHE A 303 41.23 -22.96 -4.57
CA PHE A 303 41.64 -21.60 -4.93
C PHE A 303 43.10 -21.30 -4.57
N GLU A 304 43.64 -21.87 -3.50
CA GLU A 304 45.07 -21.77 -3.16
C GLU A 304 45.95 -22.39 -4.25
N ASN A 305 45.57 -23.58 -4.74
CA ASN A 305 46.27 -24.23 -5.85
C ASN A 305 46.20 -23.40 -7.14
N LEU A 306 45.04 -22.82 -7.45
CA LEU A 306 44.88 -21.95 -8.63
C LEU A 306 45.73 -20.69 -8.54
N ILE A 307 45.82 -20.07 -7.36
CA ILE A 307 46.69 -18.91 -7.13
C ILE A 307 48.15 -19.30 -7.39
N ASN A 308 48.60 -20.42 -6.83
CA ASN A 308 49.97 -20.91 -7.01
C ASN A 308 50.29 -21.23 -8.49
N GLN A 309 49.35 -21.84 -9.22
CA GLN A 309 49.52 -22.18 -10.64
C GLN A 309 49.57 -20.95 -11.55
N ASN A 310 48.94 -19.85 -11.16
CA ASN A 310 48.89 -18.61 -11.94
C ASN A 310 49.89 -17.55 -11.45
N ALA A 311 50.70 -17.84 -10.43
CA ALA A 311 51.62 -16.88 -9.81
C ALA A 311 52.68 -16.33 -10.78
N ASP A 312 53.12 -17.15 -11.75
CA ASP A 312 54.15 -16.77 -12.74
C ASP A 312 53.57 -16.09 -13.98
N SER A 313 52.25 -16.06 -14.13
CA SER A 313 51.53 -15.45 -15.25
C SER A 313 50.67 -14.30 -14.74
N ASN A 314 51.09 -13.04 -14.94
CA ASN A 314 50.27 -11.85 -14.66
C ASN A 314 49.03 -11.83 -15.57
N ASN A 315 48.01 -12.62 -15.24
CA ASN A 315 46.73 -12.66 -15.91
C ASN A 315 45.64 -12.07 -14.99
N ALA A 316 44.57 -11.56 -15.61
CA ALA A 316 43.44 -10.96 -14.89
C ALA A 316 42.64 -11.96 -14.03
N ASP A 317 43.00 -13.24 -14.04
CA ASP A 317 42.32 -14.29 -13.28
C ASP A 317 42.99 -14.53 -11.90
N LEU A 318 44.29 -14.24 -11.77
CA LEU A 318 45.01 -14.32 -10.48
C LEU A 318 44.38 -13.39 -9.42
N GLU A 319 44.10 -12.13 -9.77
CA GLU A 319 43.46 -11.18 -8.86
C GLU A 319 42.07 -11.68 -8.40
N LYS A 320 41.28 -12.24 -9.32
CA LYS A 320 39.95 -12.80 -9.00
C LYS A 320 40.04 -14.00 -8.06
N TYR A 321 41.00 -14.90 -8.27
CA TYR A 321 41.20 -16.05 -7.40
C TYR A 321 41.65 -15.64 -6.00
N ILE A 322 42.52 -14.63 -5.88
CA ILE A 322 42.94 -14.06 -4.60
C ILE A 322 41.73 -13.47 -3.86
N GLU A 323 40.90 -12.68 -4.53
CA GLU A 323 39.68 -12.10 -3.92
C GLU A 323 38.71 -13.18 -3.43
N VAL A 324 38.48 -14.22 -4.24
CA VAL A 324 37.62 -15.35 -3.88
C VAL A 324 38.20 -16.11 -2.69
N TYR A 325 39.50 -16.43 -2.72
CA TYR A 325 40.17 -17.11 -1.62
C TYR A 325 40.08 -16.31 -0.31
N GLN A 326 40.32 -15.00 -0.36
CA GLN A 326 40.21 -14.12 0.81
C GLN A 326 38.79 -14.11 1.37
N PHE A 327 37.77 -14.00 0.53
CA PHE A 327 36.36 -14.03 0.96
C PHE A 327 36.00 -15.37 1.61
N LEU A 328 36.38 -16.49 0.98
CA LEU A 328 36.14 -17.83 1.53
C LEU A 328 36.85 -18.00 2.87
N LYS A 329 38.10 -17.54 2.98
CA LYS A 329 38.90 -17.63 4.22
C LYS A 329 38.31 -16.77 5.34
N GLU A 330 37.93 -15.52 5.05
CA GLU A 330 37.31 -14.61 6.02
C GLU A 330 36.01 -15.20 6.60
N LYS A 331 35.23 -15.88 5.76
CA LYS A 331 33.95 -16.49 6.15
C LYS A 331 34.07 -17.95 6.61
N ASN A 332 35.28 -18.51 6.64
CA ASN A 332 35.53 -19.93 6.93
C ASN A 332 34.71 -20.89 6.05
N ILE A 333 34.55 -20.56 4.76
CA ILE A 333 33.81 -21.37 3.80
C ILE A 333 34.78 -22.31 3.09
N THR A 334 34.62 -23.61 3.33
CA THR A 334 35.40 -24.70 2.74
C THR A 334 34.60 -25.54 1.75
N SER A 335 33.27 -25.40 1.74
CA SER A 335 32.37 -26.20 0.92
C SER A 335 31.22 -25.39 0.30
N LEU A 336 30.56 -25.95 -0.72
CA LEU A 336 29.36 -25.35 -1.32
C LEU A 336 28.18 -25.30 -0.33
N SER A 337 28.10 -26.24 0.62
CA SER A 337 27.07 -26.23 1.67
C SER A 337 27.26 -25.02 2.60
N GLU A 338 28.48 -24.78 3.05
CA GLU A 338 28.81 -23.60 3.89
C GLU A 338 28.61 -22.29 3.12
N LEU A 339 28.85 -22.28 1.80
CA LEU A 339 28.53 -21.14 0.95
C LEU A 339 27.01 -20.91 0.89
N GLU A 340 26.19 -21.96 0.76
CA GLU A 340 24.73 -21.86 0.78
C GLU A 340 24.20 -21.34 2.12
N GLU A 341 24.76 -21.82 3.24
CA GLU A 341 24.45 -21.35 4.59
C GLU A 341 24.81 -19.87 4.76
N SER A 342 25.99 -19.46 4.30
CA SER A 342 26.44 -18.06 4.33
C SER A 342 25.50 -17.15 3.52
N ILE A 343 25.10 -17.56 2.31
CA ILE A 343 24.18 -16.78 1.47
C ILE A 343 22.76 -16.76 2.07
N SER A 344 22.35 -17.85 2.72
CA SER A 344 21.09 -17.90 3.47
C SER A 344 21.11 -16.95 4.67
N ALA A 345 22.23 -16.87 5.39
CA ALA A 345 22.42 -15.89 6.46
C ALA A 345 22.40 -14.45 5.92
N LEU A 346 22.99 -14.17 4.76
CA LEU A 346 22.88 -12.88 4.08
C LEU A 346 21.43 -12.53 3.73
N ARG A 347 20.65 -13.50 3.25
CA ARG A 347 19.20 -13.32 2.98
C ARG A 347 18.47 -12.88 4.24
N ASP A 348 18.70 -13.58 5.35
CA ASP A 348 18.01 -13.33 6.61
C ASP A 348 18.48 -12.01 7.25
N LYS A 349 19.77 -11.65 7.11
CA LYS A 349 20.31 -10.34 7.50
C LYS A 349 19.66 -9.22 6.66
N ASN A 350 19.62 -9.35 5.34
CA ASN A 350 18.96 -8.40 4.44
C ASN A 350 17.50 -8.18 4.82
N TYR A 351 16.78 -9.28 5.12
CA TYR A 351 15.40 -9.25 5.56
C TYR A 351 15.21 -8.43 6.85
N LYS A 352 15.99 -8.76 7.89
CA LYS A 352 15.93 -8.09 9.20
C LYS A 352 16.29 -6.61 9.09
N THR A 353 17.37 -6.28 8.38
CA THR A 353 17.83 -4.89 8.21
C THR A 353 16.82 -4.06 7.41
N THR A 354 16.22 -4.64 6.37
CA THR A 354 15.16 -3.96 5.58
C THR A 354 13.94 -3.64 6.44
N ARG A 355 13.49 -4.60 7.25
CA ARG A 355 12.36 -4.39 8.17
C ARG A 355 12.67 -3.29 9.19
N ALA A 356 13.85 -3.34 9.82
CA ALA A 356 14.29 -2.31 10.76
C ALA A 356 14.34 -0.93 10.10
N LEU A 357 14.88 -0.82 8.87
CA LEU A 357 14.94 0.43 8.12
C LEU A 357 13.54 0.99 7.86
N LYS A 358 12.60 0.14 7.44
CA LYS A 358 11.19 0.50 7.20
C LYS A 358 10.50 0.97 8.48
N ASP A 359 10.71 0.29 9.59
CA ASP A 359 10.12 0.67 10.88
C ASP A 359 10.70 2.00 11.39
N THR A 360 12.00 2.22 11.21
CA THR A 360 12.67 3.49 11.53
C THR A 360 12.14 4.63 10.65
N GLU A 361 11.96 4.41 9.35
CA GLU A 361 11.35 5.40 8.45
C GLU A 361 9.93 5.77 8.87
N LYS A 362 9.13 4.76 9.24
CA LYS A 362 7.77 4.97 9.74
C LYS A 362 7.78 5.82 11.01
N LYS A 363 8.62 5.49 12.00
CA LYS A 363 8.74 6.27 13.24
C LYS A 363 9.15 7.71 12.99
N ILE A 364 10.08 7.96 12.05
CA ILE A 364 10.47 9.32 11.66
C ILE A 364 9.24 10.07 11.13
N ASN A 365 8.49 9.47 10.21
CA ASN A 365 7.30 10.10 9.62
C ASN A 365 6.22 10.38 10.66
N ASP A 366 5.94 9.42 11.54
CA ASP A 366 4.95 9.58 12.62
C ASP A 366 5.33 10.75 13.55
N ARG A 367 6.61 10.89 13.89
CA ARG A 367 7.12 11.99 14.73
C ARG A 367 7.11 13.33 14.01
N VAL A 368 7.47 13.38 12.74
CA VAL A 368 7.36 14.60 11.91
C VAL A 368 5.90 15.07 11.88
N GLN A 369 4.95 14.15 11.65
CA GLN A 369 3.54 14.49 11.60
C GLN A 369 3.02 14.98 12.96
N LEU A 370 3.46 14.41 14.09
CA LEU A 370 3.15 14.93 15.42
C LEU A 370 3.66 16.36 15.63
N ILE A 371 4.87 16.67 15.17
CA ILE A 371 5.43 18.02 15.24
C ILE A 371 4.62 18.98 14.37
N ASP A 372 4.41 18.65 13.10
CA ASP A 372 3.65 19.48 12.15
C ASP A 372 2.25 19.82 12.70
N GLN A 373 1.54 18.83 13.25
CA GLN A 373 0.21 19.03 13.82
C GLN A 373 0.26 19.81 15.14
N SER A 374 1.33 19.66 15.93
CA SER A 374 1.52 20.45 17.16
C SER A 374 1.81 21.92 16.85
N ASP A 375 2.61 22.19 15.83
CA ASP A 375 2.91 23.55 15.39
C ASP A 375 1.63 24.24 14.87
N GLU A 376 0.81 23.52 14.09
CA GLU A 376 -0.48 24.04 13.60
C GLU A 376 -1.48 24.28 14.74
N TYR A 377 -1.54 23.36 15.71
CA TYR A 377 -2.34 23.53 16.92
C TYR A 377 -1.94 24.78 17.69
N LEU A 378 -0.63 24.97 17.94
CA LEU A 378 -0.13 26.11 18.72
C LEU A 378 -0.35 27.43 17.99
N LYS A 379 -0.09 27.47 16.67
CA LYS A 379 -0.23 28.66 15.83
C LYS A 379 -1.64 29.22 15.82
N HIS A 380 -2.66 28.36 15.81
CA HIS A 380 -4.07 28.76 15.67
C HIS A 380 -4.88 28.67 16.97
N LYS A 381 -4.22 28.32 18.09
CA LYS A 381 -4.86 28.14 19.39
C LYS A 381 -5.59 29.37 19.89
N ASP A 382 -4.97 30.54 19.78
CA ASP A 382 -5.53 31.78 20.33
C ASP A 382 -6.72 32.28 19.51
N ILE A 383 -6.67 32.09 18.18
CA ILE A 383 -7.80 32.37 17.28
C ILE A 383 -8.98 31.47 17.64
N TYR A 384 -8.75 30.17 17.83
CA TYR A 384 -9.80 29.25 18.23
C TYR A 384 -10.38 29.57 19.62
N LYS A 385 -9.52 29.96 20.57
CA LYS A 385 -9.95 30.39 21.90
C LYS A 385 -10.88 31.61 21.79
N ALA A 386 -10.47 32.64 21.05
CA ALA A 386 -11.29 33.82 20.79
C ALA A 386 -12.65 33.44 20.19
N TYR A 387 -12.68 32.56 19.17
CA TYR A 387 -13.91 32.02 18.59
C TYR A 387 -14.83 31.37 19.65
N THR A 388 -14.29 30.51 20.52
CA THR A 388 -15.10 29.81 21.54
C THR A 388 -15.63 30.71 22.65
N GLU A 389 -14.94 31.83 22.95
CA GLU A 389 -15.33 32.78 23.99
C GLU A 389 -16.32 33.84 23.49
N LEU A 390 -16.51 33.96 22.18
CA LEU A 390 -17.51 34.86 21.59
C LEU A 390 -18.95 34.43 21.90
N LYS A 391 -19.85 35.42 21.98
CA LYS A 391 -21.29 35.15 22.03
C LYS A 391 -21.74 34.44 20.75
N LYS A 392 -22.66 33.47 20.87
CA LYS A 392 -23.20 32.71 19.73
C LYS A 392 -23.62 33.56 18.53
N SER A 393 -24.18 34.75 18.76
CA SER A 393 -24.62 35.66 17.70
C SER A 393 -23.49 36.29 16.87
N LYS A 394 -22.22 36.22 17.33
CA LYS A 394 -21.03 36.72 16.62
C LYS A 394 -20.08 35.61 16.19
N GLN A 395 -20.36 34.37 16.57
CA GLN A 395 -19.52 33.22 16.25
C GLN A 395 -19.54 32.91 14.76
N GLU A 396 -20.69 33.08 14.10
CA GLU A 396 -20.83 32.81 12.67
C GLU A 396 -19.96 33.75 11.81
N ASP A 397 -20.03 35.06 12.05
CA ASP A 397 -19.20 36.04 11.33
C ASP A 397 -17.70 35.78 11.57
N PHE A 398 -17.30 35.58 12.83
CA PHE A 398 -15.90 35.28 13.18
C PHE A 398 -15.42 33.96 12.56
N TYR A 399 -16.29 32.95 12.53
CA TYR A 399 -15.98 31.68 11.87
C TYR A 399 -15.75 31.89 10.38
N ASN A 400 -16.58 32.69 9.71
CA ASN A 400 -16.46 32.98 8.28
C ASN A 400 -15.17 33.77 7.96
N GLU A 401 -14.75 34.69 8.83
CA GLU A 401 -13.50 35.45 8.69
C GLU A 401 -12.24 34.60 8.94
N HIS A 402 -12.30 33.64 9.87
CA HIS A 402 -11.17 32.80 10.29
C HIS A 402 -11.36 31.31 9.99
N THR A 403 -12.10 31.00 8.91
CA THR A 403 -12.52 29.63 8.61
C THR A 403 -11.32 28.70 8.46
N ALA A 404 -10.28 29.13 7.75
CA ALA A 404 -9.12 28.31 7.48
C ALA A 404 -8.37 27.96 8.78
N GLU A 405 -8.10 28.95 9.61
CA GLU A 405 -7.38 28.81 10.88
C GLU A 405 -8.15 27.94 11.87
N ILE A 406 -9.48 28.11 11.96
CA ILE A 406 -10.33 27.29 12.82
C ILE A 406 -10.33 25.83 12.34
N ILE A 407 -10.49 25.59 11.03
CA ILE A 407 -10.46 24.23 10.47
C ILE A 407 -9.09 23.56 10.71
N LEU A 408 -8.00 24.29 10.48
CA LEU A 408 -6.64 23.79 10.69
C LEU A 408 -6.40 23.45 12.16
N PHE A 409 -6.81 24.32 13.08
CA PHE A 409 -6.75 24.05 14.52
C PHE A 409 -7.57 22.82 14.91
N GLU A 410 -8.82 22.71 14.45
CA GLU A 410 -9.69 21.58 14.80
C GLU A 410 -9.16 20.26 14.25
N SER A 411 -8.64 20.27 13.02
CA SER A 411 -7.97 19.13 12.41
C SER A 411 -6.74 18.71 13.23
N ALA A 412 -5.87 19.66 13.58
CA ALA A 412 -4.69 19.42 14.39
C ALA A 412 -5.04 18.87 15.77
N ARG A 413 -6.00 19.51 16.47
CA ARG A 413 -6.49 19.06 17.78
C ARG A 413 -7.04 17.64 17.71
N LYS A 414 -7.81 17.32 16.67
CA LYS A 414 -8.37 15.97 16.48
C LYS A 414 -7.25 14.95 16.26
N TYR A 415 -6.29 15.24 15.38
CA TYR A 415 -5.16 14.36 15.13
C TYR A 415 -4.36 14.10 16.40
N LEU A 416 -3.99 15.16 17.14
CA LEU A 416 -3.24 15.05 18.39
C LEU A 416 -4.00 14.23 19.44
N LYS A 417 -5.32 14.41 19.56
CA LYS A 417 -6.15 13.60 20.45
C LYS A 417 -6.15 12.12 20.07
N GLU A 418 -6.23 11.80 18.78
CA GLU A 418 -6.20 10.41 18.29
C GLU A 418 -4.84 9.73 18.56
N HIS A 419 -3.73 10.48 18.54
CA HIS A 419 -2.39 9.91 18.64
C HIS A 419 -1.75 10.02 20.03
N LEU A 420 -2.16 10.99 20.85
CA LEU A 420 -1.65 11.21 22.21
C LEU A 420 -2.65 10.79 23.30
N GLY A 421 -3.89 10.45 22.93
CA GLY A 421 -4.95 10.10 23.87
C GLY A 421 -5.34 11.27 24.77
N GLU A 422 -5.40 11.01 26.08
CA GLU A 422 -5.74 12.03 27.09
C GLU A 422 -4.56 12.94 27.46
N SER A 423 -3.35 12.62 27.01
CA SER A 423 -2.17 13.42 27.26
C SER A 423 -2.27 14.76 26.54
N LYS A 424 -2.26 15.85 27.32
CA LYS A 424 -2.30 17.24 26.80
C LYS A 424 -0.91 17.82 26.53
N THR A 425 0.14 17.07 26.81
CA THR A 425 1.53 17.54 26.75
C THR A 425 2.09 17.35 25.34
N LEU A 426 2.48 18.46 24.71
CA LEU A 426 3.13 18.47 23.39
C LEU A 426 4.65 18.43 23.57
N ASN A 427 5.23 17.23 23.51
CA ASN A 427 6.67 17.02 23.74
C ASN A 427 7.51 17.29 22.47
N ILE A 428 7.32 18.45 21.84
CA ILE A 428 7.93 18.79 20.54
C ILE A 428 9.46 18.67 20.58
N SER A 429 10.11 19.17 21.64
CA SER A 429 11.57 19.09 21.81
C SER A 429 12.07 17.64 21.87
N GLN A 430 11.36 16.78 22.60
CA GLN A 430 11.68 15.36 22.69
C GLN A 430 11.53 14.69 21.32
N TRP A 431 10.44 14.93 20.58
CA TRP A 431 10.24 14.36 19.25
C TRP A 431 11.31 14.83 18.24
N LYS A 432 11.75 16.09 18.31
CA LYS A 432 12.88 16.58 17.49
C LYS A 432 14.19 15.85 17.80
N THR A 433 14.44 15.56 19.07
CA THR A 433 15.61 14.79 19.52
C THR A 433 15.52 13.33 19.06
N GLU A 434 14.34 12.70 19.20
CA GLU A 434 14.07 11.34 18.71
C GLU A 434 14.28 11.24 17.19
N ILE A 435 13.76 12.19 16.40
CA ILE A 435 13.98 12.24 14.93
C ILE A 435 15.47 12.28 14.61
N THR A 436 16.26 13.07 15.35
CA THR A 436 17.71 13.18 15.12
C THR A 436 18.40 11.83 15.36
N SER A 437 18.01 11.12 16.43
CA SER A 437 18.52 9.78 16.72
C SER A 437 18.10 8.77 15.64
N LEU A 438 16.82 8.73 15.29
CA LEU A 438 16.27 7.83 14.27
C LEU A 438 16.89 8.08 12.89
N LYS A 439 17.22 9.33 12.53
CA LYS A 439 17.93 9.63 11.28
C LYS A 439 19.36 9.06 11.27
N LYS A 440 20.06 9.05 12.41
CA LYS A 440 21.39 8.41 12.53
C LYS A 440 21.26 6.88 12.41
N GLU A 441 20.27 6.30 13.07
CA GLU A 441 19.95 4.88 12.96
C GLU A 441 19.61 4.48 11.52
N LYS A 442 18.74 5.25 10.84
CA LYS A 442 18.41 5.07 9.42
C LYS A 442 19.68 5.02 8.56
N LYS A 443 20.60 5.96 8.76
CA LYS A 443 21.87 6.02 8.01
C LYS A 443 22.72 4.76 8.26
N SER A 444 22.83 4.32 9.52
CA SER A 444 23.55 3.10 9.88
C SER A 444 22.93 1.84 9.25
N LEU A 445 21.61 1.70 9.31
CA LEU A 445 20.89 0.58 8.69
C LEU A 445 21.07 0.57 7.17
N TYR A 446 21.08 1.74 6.54
CA TYR A 446 21.34 1.84 5.11
C TYR A 446 22.79 1.46 4.74
N SER A 447 23.78 1.88 5.54
CA SER A 447 25.17 1.42 5.37
C SER A 447 25.27 -0.11 5.46
N GLN A 448 24.58 -0.75 6.42
CA GLN A 448 24.54 -2.22 6.51
C GLN A 448 23.91 -2.88 5.28
N ILE A 449 22.91 -2.25 4.64
CA ILE A 449 22.34 -2.75 3.38
C ILE A 449 23.38 -2.71 2.25
N LEU A 450 24.19 -1.65 2.20
CA LEU A 450 25.27 -1.53 1.21
C LEU A 450 26.37 -2.58 1.45
N GLU A 451 26.74 -2.83 2.70
CA GLU A 451 27.69 -3.90 3.06
C GLU A 451 27.15 -5.28 2.64
N ILE A 452 25.86 -5.56 2.87
CA ILE A 452 25.23 -6.80 2.41
C ILE A 452 25.30 -6.91 0.88
N ARG A 453 25.10 -5.81 0.15
CA ARG A 453 25.23 -5.78 -1.30
C ARG A 453 26.64 -6.17 -1.76
N GLU A 454 27.66 -5.63 -1.11
CA GLU A 454 29.06 -5.97 -1.40
C GLU A 454 29.39 -7.43 -1.06
N GLU A 455 28.87 -7.96 0.06
CA GLU A 455 29.04 -9.38 0.41
C GLU A 455 28.37 -10.30 -0.63
N VAL A 456 27.19 -9.92 -1.16
CA VAL A 456 26.51 -10.64 -2.25
C VAL A 456 27.33 -10.60 -3.54
N GLU A 457 27.96 -9.46 -3.86
CA GLU A 457 28.87 -9.34 -5.00
C GLU A 457 30.08 -10.26 -4.89
N LYS A 458 30.68 -10.35 -3.69
CA LYS A 458 31.77 -11.30 -3.43
C LYS A 458 31.31 -12.74 -3.64
N ALA A 459 30.12 -13.12 -3.16
CA ALA A 459 29.56 -14.46 -3.40
C ALA A 459 29.28 -14.75 -4.89
N GLU A 460 28.88 -13.74 -5.68
CA GLU A 460 28.73 -13.87 -7.14
C GLU A 460 30.07 -14.08 -7.86
N ARG A 461 31.16 -13.48 -7.36
CA ARG A 461 32.51 -13.77 -7.85
C ARG A 461 32.90 -15.22 -7.61
N VAL A 462 32.64 -15.76 -6.41
CA VAL A 462 32.85 -17.20 -6.12
C VAL A 462 32.09 -18.07 -7.13
N LYS A 463 30.80 -17.77 -7.35
CA LYS A 463 29.98 -18.46 -8.35
C LYS A 463 30.61 -18.45 -9.73
N THR A 464 31.08 -17.28 -10.17
CA THR A 464 31.63 -17.10 -11.51
C THR A 464 32.90 -17.93 -11.69
N CYS A 465 33.81 -17.89 -10.72
CA CYS A 465 35.04 -18.68 -10.77
C CYS A 465 34.76 -20.19 -10.73
N ILE A 466 33.84 -20.66 -9.88
CA ILE A 466 33.45 -22.08 -9.85
C ILE A 466 32.86 -22.52 -11.20
N GLY A 467 32.00 -21.69 -11.81
CA GLY A 467 31.44 -21.99 -13.14
C GLY A 467 32.50 -22.11 -14.23
N GLN A 468 33.51 -21.24 -14.22
CA GLN A 468 34.64 -21.31 -15.17
C GLN A 468 35.47 -22.58 -15.00
N LEU A 469 35.73 -22.99 -13.75
CA LEU A 469 36.45 -24.23 -13.46
C LEU A 469 35.70 -25.46 -13.97
N GLN A 470 34.39 -25.53 -13.71
CA GLN A 470 33.54 -26.62 -14.21
C GLN A 470 33.54 -26.69 -15.74
N GLU A 471 33.52 -25.54 -16.43
CA GLU A 471 33.57 -25.52 -17.89
C GLU A 471 34.94 -25.98 -18.42
N GLN A 472 36.04 -25.56 -17.80
CA GLN A 472 37.39 -26.01 -18.16
C GLN A 472 37.55 -27.53 -17.98
N GLU A 473 37.05 -28.08 -16.86
CA GLU A 473 37.12 -29.52 -16.59
C GLU A 473 36.27 -30.34 -17.57
N LYS A 474 35.06 -29.86 -17.91
CA LYS A 474 34.21 -30.46 -18.95
C LYS A 474 34.91 -30.45 -20.31
N ARG A 475 35.59 -29.37 -20.68
CA ARG A 475 36.39 -29.30 -21.92
C ARG A 475 37.57 -30.28 -21.90
N LEU A 476 38.33 -30.34 -20.80
CA LEU A 476 39.48 -31.24 -20.65
C LEU A 476 39.06 -32.72 -20.71
N SER A 477 37.96 -33.08 -20.07
CA SER A 477 37.41 -34.44 -20.08
C SER A 477 36.89 -34.84 -21.47
N GLN A 478 36.25 -33.93 -22.21
CA GLN A 478 35.87 -34.15 -23.60
C GLN A 478 37.09 -34.39 -24.51
N VAL A 479 38.14 -33.58 -24.36
CA VAL A 479 39.39 -33.75 -25.13
C VAL A 479 40.05 -35.09 -24.82
N LYS A 480 40.10 -35.51 -23.54
CA LYS A 480 40.61 -36.83 -23.13
C LYS A 480 39.79 -37.99 -23.70
N ARG A 481 38.45 -37.87 -23.74
CA ARG A 481 37.60 -38.90 -24.38
C ARG A 481 37.86 -38.99 -25.88
N LEU A 482 37.95 -37.86 -26.56
CA LEU A 482 38.22 -37.80 -28.01
C LEU A 482 39.61 -38.35 -28.36
N SER A 483 40.63 -38.10 -27.52
CA SER A 483 41.97 -38.66 -27.73
C SER A 483 42.05 -40.15 -27.41
N GLN A 484 41.28 -40.65 -26.44
CA GLN A 484 41.16 -42.08 -26.15
C GLN A 484 40.45 -42.83 -27.28
N VAL A 485 39.36 -42.27 -27.83
CA VAL A 485 38.65 -42.85 -28.99
C VAL A 485 39.58 -42.91 -30.20
N LYS A 486 40.30 -41.83 -30.50
CA LYS A 486 41.30 -41.82 -31.60
C LYS A 486 42.44 -42.81 -31.40
N ARG A 487 42.89 -43.06 -30.17
CA ARG A 487 43.91 -44.10 -29.89
C ARG A 487 43.35 -45.51 -30.13
N ASN A 488 42.14 -45.77 -29.67
CA ASN A 488 41.49 -47.07 -29.85
C ASN A 488 41.14 -47.35 -31.33
N GLU A 489 40.89 -46.32 -32.15
CA GLU A 489 40.67 -46.45 -33.60
C GLU A 489 41.96 -46.68 -34.40
N LEU A 490 43.14 -46.39 -33.83
CA LEU A 490 44.46 -46.63 -34.45
C LEU A 490 45.07 -47.99 -34.08
N GLU A 491 44.50 -48.68 -33.09
CA GLU A 491 44.91 -50.02 -32.63
C GLU A 491 44.06 -51.16 -33.24
N VAL A 492 43.13 -50.83 -34.14
CA VAL A 492 42.35 -51.76 -34.99
C VAL A 492 42.79 -51.60 -36.43
#